data_AF-A0A6A6M5A1-F1
#
_entry.id   AF-A0A6A6M5A1-F1
#
_cell.length_a   1.000
_cell.length_b   1.000
_cell.length_c   1.000
_cell.angle_alpha   90.00
_cell.angle_beta   90.00
_cell.angle_gamma   90.00
#
_symmetry.space_group_name_H-M   'P 1'
#
loop_
_entity.id
_entity.type
_entity.pdbx_description
1 polymer ?
#
loop_
_entity_poly.entity_id
_entity_poly.type
_entity_poly.pdbx_seq_one_letter_code
_entity_poly.pdbx_strand_id
1 'polypeptide(L)'
;MVDLLAHASQCCSPHCQYPNCRKVNWLFRHGNECKRGHFGVCVLCKKMWYLLQLHAPSCKEPECHIPRCRDLKEHSRRLQQETDARHRASVEGILRQTAADIAGNSG
;
A
#
# COMPACT_ATOMS: atom_id res chain seq x y z
N MET A 1 -12.81 -2.30 11.10
CA MET A 1 -11.44 -2.82 10.83
C MET A 1 -10.37 -1.75 11.03
N VAL A 2 -10.59 -0.53 10.53
CA VAL A 2 -9.65 0.60 10.72
C VAL A 2 -9.40 0.91 12.21
N ASP A 3 -10.46 0.97 13.03
CA ASP A 3 -10.34 1.26 14.47
C ASP A 3 -9.51 0.21 15.24
N LEU A 4 -9.61 -1.06 14.86
CA LEU A 4 -8.83 -2.14 15.44
C LEU A 4 -7.33 -1.97 15.14
N LEU A 5 -6.96 -1.64 13.91
CA LEU A 5 -5.55 -1.48 13.53
C LEU A 5 -4.94 -0.26 14.21
N ALA A 6 -5.67 0.86 14.26
CA ALA A 6 -5.23 2.09 14.90
C ALA A 6 -5.09 1.92 16.43
N HIS A 7 -6.01 1.20 17.06
CA HIS A 7 -5.90 0.85 18.47
C HIS A 7 -4.74 -0.12 18.73
N ALA A 8 -4.69 -1.24 17.99
CA ALA A 8 -3.73 -2.30 18.23
C ALA A 8 -2.28 -1.90 17.93
N SER A 9 -2.03 -0.93 17.05
CA SER A 9 -0.68 -0.42 16.78
C SER A 9 -0.08 0.35 17.96
N GLN A 10 -0.92 0.89 18.84
CA GLN A 10 -0.52 1.74 19.97
C GLN A 10 -0.85 1.15 21.34
N CYS A 11 -1.62 0.05 21.37
CA CYS A 11 -2.04 -0.57 22.61
C CYS A 11 -0.88 -1.30 23.31
N CYS A 12 -0.55 -0.88 24.53
CA CYS A 12 0.42 -1.54 25.40
C CYS A 12 -0.24 -2.26 26.60
N SER A 13 -1.57 -2.24 26.70
CA SER A 13 -2.28 -2.80 27.86
C SER A 13 -2.27 -4.33 27.83
N PRO A 14 -1.70 -5.01 28.84
CA PRO A 14 -1.71 -6.47 28.94
C PRO A 14 -3.13 -7.01 29.20
N HIS A 15 -4.04 -6.18 29.71
CA HIS A 15 -5.43 -6.53 30.01
C HIS A 15 -6.42 -5.90 29.03
N CYS A 16 -5.96 -5.54 27.82
CA CYS A 16 -6.84 -4.97 26.81
C CYS A 16 -8.02 -5.91 26.50
N GLN A 17 -9.24 -5.36 26.56
CA GLN A 17 -10.50 -6.05 26.27
C GLN A 17 -11.00 -5.78 24.85
N TYR A 18 -10.33 -4.90 24.10
CA TYR A 18 -10.71 -4.61 22.72
C TYR A 18 -10.60 -5.89 21.87
N PRO A 19 -11.66 -6.30 21.16
CA PRO A 19 -11.68 -7.57 20.44
C PRO A 19 -10.51 -7.70 19.48
N ASN A 20 -9.80 -8.83 19.52
CA ASN A 20 -8.64 -9.14 18.67
C ASN A 20 -7.42 -8.21 18.79
N CYS A 21 -7.44 -7.18 19.67
CA CYS A 21 -6.34 -6.24 19.81
C CYS A 21 -5.01 -6.95 20.09
N ARG A 22 -4.95 -7.84 21.09
CA ARG A 22 -3.71 -8.54 21.46
C ARG A 22 -3.12 -9.34 20.29
N LYS A 23 -3.97 -9.99 19.49
CA LYS A 23 -3.54 -10.78 18.33
C LYS A 23 -2.91 -9.87 17.26
N VAL A 24 -3.56 -8.74 16.95
CA VAL A 24 -3.08 -7.79 15.95
C VAL A 24 -1.83 -7.04 16.43
N ASN A 25 -1.81 -6.60 17.68
CA ASN A 25 -0.64 -5.97 18.30
C ASN A 25 0.59 -6.88 18.23
N TRP A 26 0.41 -8.16 18.55
CA TRP A 26 1.48 -9.14 18.45
C TRP A 26 1.99 -9.33 17.01
N LEU A 27 1.10 -9.31 16.01
CA LEU A 27 1.50 -9.36 14.60
C LEU A 27 2.36 -8.16 14.21
N PHE A 28 2.02 -6.95 14.68
CA PHE A 28 2.83 -5.75 14.44
C PHE A 28 4.21 -5.86 15.09
N ARG A 29 4.28 -6.28 16.35
CA ARG A 29 5.56 -6.52 17.04
C ARG A 29 6.41 -7.56 16.31
N HIS A 30 5.80 -8.68 15.94
CA HIS A 30 6.46 -9.72 15.15
C HIS A 30 7.04 -9.14 13.86
N GLY A 31 6.23 -8.45 13.05
CA GLY A 31 6.70 -7.94 11.76
C GLY A 31 7.80 -6.87 11.85
N ASN A 32 7.87 -6.13 12.97
CA ASN A 32 8.95 -5.18 13.23
C ASN A 32 10.27 -5.88 13.63
N GLU A 33 10.19 -6.98 14.36
CA GLU A 33 11.36 -7.70 14.89
C GLU A 33 11.81 -8.89 14.01
N CYS A 34 10.95 -9.33 13.07
CA CYS A 34 11.17 -10.55 12.31
C CYS A 34 12.31 -10.39 11.28
N LYS A 35 13.40 -11.11 11.53
CA LYS A 35 14.61 -11.14 10.66
C LYS A 35 14.49 -12.09 9.47
N ARG A 36 13.45 -12.91 9.39
CA ARG A 36 13.29 -13.94 8.34
C ARG A 36 12.99 -13.37 6.94
N GLY A 37 13.12 -12.05 6.76
CA GLY A 37 13.08 -11.41 5.46
C GLY A 37 11.66 -11.19 4.93
N HIS A 38 11.56 -10.15 4.11
CA HIS A 38 10.36 -9.62 3.49
C HIS A 38 9.57 -10.65 2.65
N PHE A 39 8.28 -10.34 2.47
CA PHE A 39 7.34 -10.91 1.50
C PHE A 39 7.58 -12.35 1.03
N GLY A 40 7.11 -13.33 1.81
CA GLY A 40 6.81 -14.66 1.28
C GLY A 40 7.13 -15.83 2.20
N VAL A 41 8.13 -15.69 3.07
CA VAL A 41 8.62 -16.81 3.89
C VAL A 41 7.90 -16.91 5.23
N CYS A 42 7.70 -15.78 5.93
CA CYS A 42 7.02 -15.78 7.23
C CYS A 42 5.50 -15.63 7.07
N VAL A 43 4.76 -16.66 7.50
CA VAL A 43 3.28 -16.66 7.50
C VAL A 43 2.70 -15.52 8.34
N LEU A 44 3.35 -15.16 9.44
CA LEU A 44 2.88 -14.09 10.34
C LEU A 44 3.11 -12.71 9.74
N CYS A 45 4.28 -12.48 9.13
CA CYS A 45 4.51 -11.28 8.35
C CYS A 45 3.50 -11.17 7.20
N LYS A 46 3.18 -12.27 6.50
CA LYS A 46 2.16 -12.27 5.45
C LYS A 46 0.79 -11.82 5.96
N LYS A 47 0.38 -12.28 7.16
CA LYS A 47 -0.86 -11.83 7.82
C LYS A 47 -0.81 -10.34 8.18
N MET A 48 0.29 -9.87 8.75
CA MET A 48 0.46 -8.44 9.04
C MET A 48 0.35 -7.60 7.78
N TRP A 49 1.09 -7.96 6.72
CA TRP A 49 1.07 -7.25 5.45
C TRP A 49 -0.32 -7.22 4.81
N TYR A 50 -1.09 -8.31 4.91
CA TYR A 50 -2.46 -8.33 4.43
C TYR A 50 -3.33 -7.27 5.15
N LEU A 51 -3.24 -7.17 6.47
CA LEU A 51 -3.96 -6.13 7.23
C LEU A 51 -3.55 -4.72 6.80
N LEU A 52 -2.26 -4.50 6.58
CA LEU A 52 -1.72 -3.21 6.16
C LEU A 52 -2.17 -2.83 4.74
N GLN A 53 -2.25 -3.80 3.83
CA GLN A 53 -2.75 -3.59 2.45
C GLN A 53 -4.23 -3.22 2.42
N LEU A 54 -5.04 -3.70 3.36
CA LEU A 54 -6.45 -3.27 3.48
C LEU A 54 -6.57 -1.83 4.00
N HIS A 55 -5.61 -1.38 4.82
CA HIS A 55 -5.63 -0.07 5.43
C HIS A 55 -5.05 1.03 4.53
N ALA A 56 -3.83 0.85 4.03
CA ALA A 56 -3.04 1.92 3.40
C ALA A 56 -3.76 2.66 2.25
N PRO A 57 -4.48 1.98 1.33
CA PRO A 57 -5.15 2.65 0.19
C PRO A 57 -6.23 3.65 0.59
N SER A 58 -6.88 3.44 1.75
CA SER A 58 -7.96 4.31 2.24
C SER A 58 -7.50 5.28 3.33
N CYS A 59 -6.24 5.18 3.76
CA CYS A 59 -5.69 5.98 4.84
C CYS A 59 -5.36 7.41 4.38
N LYS A 60 -6.12 8.39 4.88
CA LYS A 60 -5.93 9.82 4.60
C LYS A 60 -5.07 10.54 5.64
N GLU A 61 -4.72 9.87 6.74
CA GLU A 61 -3.93 10.46 7.82
C GLU A 61 -2.48 10.67 7.36
N PRO A 62 -1.95 11.91 7.32
CA PRO A 62 -0.56 12.17 6.96
C PRO A 62 0.41 11.46 7.91
N GLU A 63 0.21 11.62 9.23
CA GLU A 63 1.06 11.06 10.29
C GLU A 63 0.43 9.77 10.88
N CYS A 64 0.17 8.79 10.02
CA CYS A 64 -0.45 7.54 10.45
C CYS A 64 0.50 6.70 11.35
N HIS A 65 0.07 6.42 12.58
CA HIS A 65 0.81 5.60 13.55
C HIS A 65 0.78 4.09 13.28
N ILE A 66 0.08 3.63 12.24
CA ILE A 66 0.07 2.20 11.88
C ILE A 66 1.41 1.85 11.20
N PRO A 67 2.15 0.83 11.69
CA PRO A 67 3.45 0.48 11.15
C PRO A 67 3.41 0.27 9.64
N ARG A 68 4.41 0.82 8.92
CA ARG A 68 4.59 0.68 7.46
C ARG A 68 3.45 1.25 6.59
N CYS A 69 2.43 1.88 7.17
CA CYS A 69 1.37 2.52 6.39
C CYS A 69 1.94 3.57 5.43
N ARG A 70 2.84 4.43 5.91
CA ARG A 70 3.51 5.46 5.09
C ARG A 70 4.29 4.85 3.91
N ASP A 71 5.05 3.79 4.16
CA ASP A 71 5.82 3.08 3.12
C ASP A 71 4.90 2.53 2.03
N LEU A 72 3.78 1.91 2.43
CA LEU A 72 2.81 1.34 1.50
C LEU A 72 2.07 2.41 0.69
N LYS A 73 1.68 3.52 1.32
CA LYS A 73 1.08 4.66 0.61
C LYS A 73 2.04 5.22 -0.44
N GLU A 74 3.30 5.41 -0.08
CA GLU A 74 4.32 5.92 -0.98
C GLU A 74 4.59 4.94 -2.14
N HIS A 75 4.67 3.63 -1.85
CA HIS A 75 4.82 2.61 -2.88
C HIS A 75 3.63 2.61 -3.85
N SER A 76 2.40 2.67 -3.35
CA SER A 76 1.18 2.76 -4.16
C SER A 76 1.18 4.03 -5.02
N ARG A 77 1.61 5.16 -4.45
CA ARG A 77 1.71 6.44 -5.18
C ARG A 77 2.70 6.33 -6.34
N ARG A 78 3.88 5.74 -6.12
CA ARG A 78 4.89 5.53 -7.16
C ARG A 78 4.36 4.64 -8.29
N LEU A 79 3.67 3.54 -7.94
CA LEU A 79 3.10 2.63 -8.93
C LEU A 79 1.99 3.30 -9.77
N GLN A 80 1.16 4.14 -9.13
CA GLN A 80 0.16 4.92 -9.85
C GLN A 80 0.81 5.92 -10.80
N GLN A 81 1.83 6.65 -10.35
CA GLN A 81 2.55 7.62 -11.17
C GLN A 81 3.22 6.97 -12.38
N GLU A 82 3.82 5.80 -12.20
CA GLU A 82 4.42 5.04 -13.30
C GLU A 82 3.37 4.60 -14.31
N THR A 83 2.23 4.08 -13.82
CA THR A 83 1.09 3.70 -14.67
C THR A 83 0.56 4.89 -15.45
N ASP A 84 0.32 6.01 -14.79
CA ASP A 84 -0.18 7.24 -15.42
C ASP A 84 0.79 7.78 -16.48
N ALA A 85 2.10 7.78 -16.19
CA ALA A 85 3.12 8.20 -17.14
C ALA A 85 3.13 7.30 -18.39
N ARG A 86 3.04 5.97 -18.20
CA ARG A 86 2.93 5.01 -19.31
C ARG A 86 1.68 5.24 -20.14
N HIS A 87 0.53 5.47 -19.50
CA HIS A 87 -0.71 5.77 -20.21
C HIS A 87 -0.60 7.05 -21.03
N ARG A 88 -0.04 8.14 -20.47
CA ARG A 88 0.16 9.40 -21.19
C ARG A 88 1.07 9.23 -22.40
N ALA A 89 2.22 8.56 -22.22
CA ALA A 89 3.15 8.29 -23.32
C ALA A 89 2.51 7.47 -24.45
N SER A 90 1.68 6.47 -24.11
CA SER A 90 0.95 5.69 -25.10
C SER A 90 -0.06 6.53 -25.88
N VAL A 91 -0.82 7.39 -25.20
CA VAL A 91 -1.79 8.28 -25.85
C VAL A 91 -1.10 9.29 -26.77
N GLU A 92 0.01 9.88 -26.33
CA GLU A 92 0.81 10.80 -27.14
C GLU A 92 1.36 10.12 -28.40
N GLY A 93 1.79 8.84 -28.29
CA GLY A 93 2.22 8.05 -29.44
C GLY A 93 1.10 7.84 -30.46
N ILE A 94 -0.10 7.47 -30.00
CA ILE A 94 -1.27 7.27 -30.87
C ILE A 94 -1.63 8.57 -31.59
N LEU A 95 -1.71 9.70 -30.87
CA LEU A 95 -2.05 10.99 -31.46
C LEU A 95 -1.05 11.43 -32.54
N ARG A 96 0.25 11.20 -32.31
CA ARG A 96 1.30 11.50 -33.29
C ARG A 96 1.17 10.64 -34.56
N GLN A 97 0.90 9.35 -34.40
CA GLN A 97 0.69 8.46 -35.54
C GLN A 97 -0.51 8.90 -36.36
N THR A 98 -1.65 9.18 -35.71
CA THR A 98 -2.86 9.66 -36.39
C THR A 98 -2.62 10.96 -37.16
N ALA A 99 -1.84 11.90 -36.60
CA ALA A 99 -1.50 13.13 -37.30
C ALA A 99 -0.65 12.88 -38.56
N ALA A 100 0.30 11.95 -38.49
CA ALA A 100 1.12 11.56 -39.63
C ALA A 100 0.30 10.87 -40.73
N ASP A 101 -0.63 9.99 -40.36
CA ASP A 101 -1.50 9.27 -41.29
C ASP A 101 -2.44 10.24 -42.04
N ILE A 102 -3.02 11.23 -41.36
CA ILE A 102 -3.88 12.26 -41.99
C ILE A 102 -3.07 13.11 -42.98
N ALA A 103 -1.87 13.54 -42.59
CA ALA A 103 -1.00 14.31 -43.47
C ALA A 103 -0.57 13.53 -44.71
N GLY A 104 -0.29 12.23 -44.57
CA GLY A 104 0.08 11.33 -45.67
C GLY A 104 -1.06 10.99 -46.63
N ASN A 105 -2.30 10.95 -46.16
CA ASN A 105 -3.48 10.67 -47.00
C ASN A 105 -4.06 11.90 -47.71
N SER A 106 -3.50 13.10 -47.44
CA SER A 106 -3.96 14.37 -48.03
C SER A 106 -3.15 14.82 -49.27
N GLY A 107 -2.24 13.97 -49.76
CA GLY A 107 -1.47 14.17 -51.00
C GLY A 107 -1.79 13.10 -52.03
#